data_AF-A0A958FCC2-F1
#
_entry.id   AF-A0A958FCC2-F1
#
_cell.length_a   1.000
_cell.length_b   1.000
_cell.length_c   1.000
_cell.angle_alpha   90.00
_cell.angle_beta   90.00
_cell.angle_gamma   90.00
#
_symmetry.space_group_name_H-M   'P 1'
#
loop_
_entity.id
_entity.type
_entity.pdbx_description
1 polymer ?
#
loop_
_entity_poly.entity_id
_entity_poly.type
_entity_poly.pdbx_seq_one_letter_code
_entity_poly.pdbx_strand_id
1 'polypeptide(L)'
;NRLETLYRDARQMQENAMKTGNAEAYAKATSLMGELNTEITEMDLSESSSSGLSVYREAASLIQQIKELNALRLLAEESDNPYAVARIDSLQWRLAAVLETLPEEVFKTDTRVNFFDDYPVSKYVTEEEARYQNMQDKKMQVLNEMSHIDDMIKDTENRIMRASRGQNYEAASKLEQQQRHLAQLKQRYDQLLTAIHQADANPSPYPEFNRWGDLGAFGIINVYFDQKQQAQGQLVKVSEVFDRVNKQLNHRKEVIEDKIRKIESEVRFMTMKARTEERARLRAERERAFRESYFDTRESETPEEEQQQ
;
A
#
# COMPACT_ATOMS: atom_id res chain seq x y z
N ASN A 1 8.44 -4.76 17.88
CA ASN A 1 9.82 -4.62 17.35
C ASN A 1 10.42 -5.86 16.66
N ARG A 2 10.19 -7.11 17.12
CA ARG A 2 10.74 -8.32 16.44
C ARG A 2 10.02 -8.66 15.11
N LEU A 3 8.73 -8.38 15.00
CA LEU A 3 7.96 -8.58 13.76
C LEU A 3 8.37 -7.59 12.66
N GLU A 4 8.61 -6.32 13.03
CA GLU A 4 9.10 -5.31 12.08
C GLU A 4 10.48 -5.64 11.52
N THR A 5 11.37 -6.22 12.32
CA THR A 5 12.68 -6.69 11.83
C THR A 5 12.53 -7.83 10.84
N LEU A 6 11.63 -8.79 11.12
CA LEU A 6 11.34 -9.90 10.20
C LEU A 6 10.68 -9.42 8.90
N TYR A 7 9.84 -8.37 8.97
CA TYR A 7 9.24 -7.76 7.78
C TYR A 7 10.29 -7.09 6.89
N ARG A 8 11.26 -6.38 7.49
CA ARG A 8 12.39 -5.79 6.74
C ARG A 8 13.26 -6.86 6.11
N ASP A 9 13.53 -7.95 6.81
CA ASP A 9 14.32 -9.07 6.29
C ASP A 9 13.59 -9.77 5.13
N ALA A 10 12.27 -9.97 5.24
CA ALA A 10 11.44 -10.51 4.17
C ALA A 10 11.43 -9.61 2.92
N ARG A 11 11.38 -8.29 3.11
CA ARG A 11 11.50 -7.30 2.02
C ARG A 11 12.88 -7.36 1.35
N GLN A 12 13.95 -7.51 2.13
CA GLN A 12 15.29 -7.65 1.58
C GLN A 12 15.45 -8.96 0.80
N MET A 13 14.83 -10.05 1.24
CA MET A 13 14.75 -11.30 0.48
C MET A 13 13.97 -11.14 -0.82
N GLN A 14 12.86 -10.41 -0.82
CA GLN A 14 12.07 -10.10 -2.02
C GLN A 14 12.90 -9.31 -3.06
N GLU A 15 13.62 -8.28 -2.62
CA GLU A 15 14.48 -7.47 -3.48
C GLU A 15 15.66 -8.28 -4.05
N ASN A 16 16.26 -9.16 -3.25
CA ASN A 16 17.33 -10.05 -3.71
C ASN A 16 16.80 -11.10 -4.71
N ALA A 17 15.61 -11.65 -4.47
CA ALA A 17 14.95 -12.59 -5.37
C ALA A 17 14.61 -11.96 -6.73
N MET A 18 14.18 -10.69 -6.76
CA MET A 18 14.01 -9.92 -8.00
C MET A 18 15.34 -9.76 -8.74
N LYS A 19 16.42 -9.39 -8.05
CA LYS A 19 17.75 -9.19 -8.66
C LYS A 19 18.33 -10.47 -9.25
N THR A 20 18.05 -11.62 -8.64
CA THR A 20 18.54 -12.93 -9.12
C THR A 20 17.56 -13.64 -10.06
N GLY A 21 16.38 -13.06 -10.34
CA GLY A 21 15.36 -13.67 -11.20
C GLY A 21 14.73 -14.95 -10.62
N ASN A 22 14.73 -15.12 -9.30
CA ASN A 22 14.21 -16.32 -8.64
C ASN A 22 12.74 -16.12 -8.23
N ALA A 23 11.82 -16.59 -9.08
CA ALA A 23 10.38 -16.41 -8.89
C ALA A 23 9.84 -17.12 -7.64
N GLU A 24 10.40 -18.26 -7.25
CA GLU A 24 9.94 -19.03 -6.09
C GLU A 24 10.30 -18.31 -4.77
N ALA A 25 11.52 -17.78 -4.69
CA ALA A 25 11.96 -16.99 -3.54
C ALA A 25 11.15 -15.67 -3.41
N TYR A 26 10.77 -15.07 -4.54
CA TYR A 26 9.93 -13.88 -4.57
C TYR A 26 8.51 -14.15 -4.04
N ALA A 27 7.90 -15.26 -4.48
CA ALA A 27 6.56 -15.65 -4.02
C ALA A 27 6.55 -15.96 -2.51
N LYS A 28 7.57 -16.68 -2.01
CA LYS A 28 7.73 -16.98 -0.58
C LYS A 28 7.93 -15.72 0.26
N ALA A 29 8.78 -14.80 -0.18
CA ALA A 29 9.01 -13.53 0.53
C ALA A 29 7.75 -12.65 0.56
N THR A 30 6.98 -12.63 -0.53
CA THR A 30 5.72 -11.87 -0.63
C THR A 30 4.63 -12.45 0.28
N SER A 31 4.49 -13.78 0.34
CA SER A 31 3.57 -14.45 1.28
C SER A 31 3.91 -14.14 2.74
N LEU A 32 5.19 -14.27 3.08
CA LEU A 32 5.70 -13.99 4.42
C LEU A 32 5.47 -12.52 4.83
N MET A 33 5.66 -11.58 3.90
CA MET A 33 5.33 -10.17 4.14
C MET A 33 3.83 -9.95 4.38
N GLY A 34 2.96 -10.66 3.67
CA GLY A 34 1.51 -10.58 3.89
C GLY A 34 1.10 -11.08 5.28
N GLU A 35 1.64 -12.23 5.69
CA GLU A 35 1.41 -12.82 7.02
C GLU A 35 1.92 -11.91 8.13
N LEU A 36 3.17 -11.45 8.04
CA LEU A 36 3.77 -10.54 9.02
C LEU A 36 3.05 -9.20 9.09
N ASN A 37 2.56 -8.66 7.97
CA ASN A 37 1.80 -7.42 7.98
C ASN A 37 0.44 -7.61 8.66
N THR A 38 -0.20 -8.76 8.46
CA THR A 38 -1.46 -9.09 9.14
C THR A 38 -1.24 -9.19 10.64
N GLU A 39 -0.20 -9.90 11.08
CA GLU A 39 0.16 -10.00 12.51
C GLU A 39 0.57 -8.66 13.13
N ILE A 40 1.29 -7.80 12.41
CA ILE A 40 1.62 -6.45 12.87
C ILE A 40 0.34 -5.62 13.01
N THR A 41 -0.58 -5.69 12.04
CA THR A 41 -1.85 -4.97 12.14
C THR A 41 -2.75 -5.53 13.24
N GLU A 42 -2.78 -6.84 13.46
CA GLU A 42 -3.52 -7.45 14.56
C GLU A 42 -2.89 -7.13 15.91
N MET A 43 -1.56 -7.05 16.00
CA MET A 43 -0.84 -6.63 17.19
C MET A 43 -1.11 -5.16 17.50
N ASP A 44 -1.03 -4.27 16.50
CA ASP A 44 -1.39 -2.84 16.61
C ASP A 44 -2.87 -2.67 17.02
N LEU A 45 -3.76 -3.49 16.47
CA LEU A 45 -5.18 -3.52 16.85
C LEU A 45 -5.40 -4.08 18.27
N SER A 46 -4.60 -5.05 18.70
CA SER A 46 -4.68 -5.65 20.05
C SER A 46 -4.07 -4.77 21.14
N GLU A 47 -3.01 -4.01 20.83
CA GLU A 47 -2.44 -2.97 21.70
C GLU A 47 -3.36 -1.74 21.76
N SER A 48 -4.19 -1.50 20.73
CA SER A 48 -5.29 -0.53 20.72
C SER A 48 -6.55 -0.94 21.51
N SER A 49 -6.36 -1.63 22.63
CA SER A 49 -7.45 -2.04 23.55
C SER A 49 -8.39 -0.87 23.91
N SER A 50 -9.67 -1.20 24.15
CA SER A 50 -10.84 -0.33 24.22
C SER A 50 -10.74 0.93 25.10
N SER A 51 -9.74 1.03 25.99
CA SER A 51 -9.47 2.18 26.84
C SER A 51 -8.88 3.37 26.08
N GLY A 52 -8.03 3.16 25.07
CA GLY A 52 -7.40 4.27 24.34
C GLY A 52 -8.39 5.03 23.46
N LEU A 53 -9.22 4.29 22.72
CA LEU A 53 -10.28 4.87 21.87
C LEU A 53 -11.40 5.52 22.70
N SER A 54 -11.75 4.95 23.86
CA SER A 54 -12.73 5.57 24.76
C SER A 54 -12.20 6.86 25.37
N VAL A 55 -10.94 6.87 25.81
CA VAL A 55 -10.28 8.07 26.35
C VAL A 55 -10.13 9.14 25.27
N TYR A 56 -9.85 8.75 24.02
CA TYR A 56 -9.80 9.68 22.88
C TYR A 56 -11.17 10.31 22.57
N ARG A 57 -12.23 9.50 22.52
CA ARG A 57 -13.61 9.99 22.33
C ARG A 57 -14.05 10.91 23.46
N GLU A 58 -13.65 10.58 24.69
CA GLU A 58 -13.92 11.39 25.87
C GLU A 58 -13.16 12.73 25.79
N ALA A 59 -11.87 12.71 25.45
CA ALA A 59 -11.07 13.92 25.23
C ALA A 59 -11.67 14.81 24.12
N ALA A 60 -12.04 14.23 22.98
CA ALA A 60 -12.69 14.95 21.88
C ALA A 60 -14.04 15.56 22.30
N SER A 61 -14.84 14.83 23.10
CA SER A 61 -16.10 15.33 23.66
C SER A 61 -15.87 16.50 24.63
N LEU A 62 -14.87 16.41 25.51
CA LEU A 62 -14.53 17.47 26.44
C LEU A 62 -14.04 18.73 25.71
N ILE A 63 -13.24 18.59 24.66
CA ILE A 63 -12.79 19.70 23.80
C ILE A 63 -13.99 20.37 23.12
N GLN A 64 -14.94 19.58 22.60
CA GLN A 64 -16.15 20.10 21.97
C GLN A 64 -17.02 20.87 22.98
N GLN A 65 -17.20 20.35 24.20
CA GLN A 65 -17.92 21.04 25.27
C GLN A 65 -17.26 22.37 25.66
N ILE A 66 -15.92 22.45 25.66
CA ILE A 66 -15.20 23.71 25.90
C ILE A 66 -15.49 24.74 24.80
N LYS A 67 -15.53 24.32 23.53
CA LYS A 67 -15.89 25.21 22.39
C LYS A 67 -17.32 25.73 22.51
N GLU A 68 -18.27 24.88 22.87
CA GLU A 68 -19.67 25.27 23.10
C GLU A 68 -19.80 26.23 24.28
N LEU A 69 -19.08 25.99 25.37
CA LEU A 69 -19.02 26.91 26.50
C LEU A 69 -18.43 28.27 26.12
N ASN A 70 -17.41 28.33 25.25
CA ASN A 70 -16.89 29.59 24.73
C ASN A 70 -17.93 30.36 23.91
N ALA A 71 -18.70 29.67 23.07
CA ALA A 71 -19.79 30.30 22.31
C ALA A 71 -20.89 30.83 23.24
N LEU A 72 -21.28 30.05 24.25
CA LEU A 72 -22.26 30.48 25.26
C LEU A 72 -21.74 31.63 26.12
N ARG A 73 -20.42 31.70 26.36
CA ARG A 73 -19.80 32.79 27.09
C ARG A 73 -19.92 34.11 26.33
N LEU A 74 -19.65 34.11 25.03
CA LEU A 74 -19.83 35.30 24.18
C LEU A 74 -21.28 35.81 24.23
N LEU A 75 -22.26 34.91 24.15
CA LEU A 75 -23.67 35.27 24.28
C LEU A 75 -24.03 35.79 25.69
N ALA A 76 -23.40 35.25 26.74
CA ALA A 76 -23.58 35.70 28.12
C ALA A 76 -22.94 37.08 28.37
N GLU A 77 -21.82 37.37 27.72
CA GLU A 77 -21.15 38.68 27.72
C GLU A 77 -21.98 39.71 26.94
N GLU A 78 -22.51 39.35 25.76
CA GLU A 78 -23.42 40.21 24.98
C GLU A 78 -24.73 40.54 25.70
N SER A 79 -25.18 39.64 26.60
CA SER A 79 -26.40 39.82 27.39
C SER A 79 -26.14 40.39 28.80
N ASP A 80 -24.91 40.84 29.10
CA ASP A 80 -24.51 41.43 30.38
C ASP A 80 -24.91 40.56 31.59
N ASN A 81 -24.77 39.23 31.48
CA ASN A 81 -25.11 38.28 32.53
C ASN A 81 -23.86 37.75 33.25
N PRO A 82 -23.36 38.42 34.31
CA PRO A 82 -22.12 38.04 34.98
C PRO A 82 -22.21 36.69 35.70
N TYR A 83 -23.42 36.27 36.09
CA TYR A 83 -23.63 34.97 36.73
C TYR A 83 -23.43 33.82 35.74
N ALA A 84 -23.93 33.97 34.50
CA ALA A 84 -23.72 33.00 33.44
C ALA A 84 -22.24 32.90 33.05
N VAL A 85 -21.54 34.02 32.93
CA VAL A 85 -20.10 34.06 32.65
C VAL A 85 -19.31 33.34 33.74
N ALA A 86 -19.52 33.68 35.02
CA ALA A 86 -18.82 33.04 36.14
C ALA A 86 -19.11 31.53 36.22
N ARG A 87 -20.34 31.11 35.89
CA ARG A 87 -20.71 29.70 35.83
C ARG A 87 -19.98 28.98 34.69
N ILE A 88 -19.91 29.59 33.52
CA ILE A 88 -19.22 29.04 32.35
C ILE A 88 -17.73 28.92 32.62
N ASP A 89 -17.08 29.95 33.16
CA ASP A 89 -15.66 29.91 33.53
C ASP A 89 -15.37 28.76 34.52
N SER A 90 -16.26 28.56 35.51
CA SER A 90 -16.12 27.46 36.46
C SER A 90 -16.22 26.08 35.81
N LEU A 91 -17.02 25.95 34.74
CA LEU A 91 -17.18 24.70 33.98
C LEU A 91 -15.97 24.48 33.08
N GLN A 92 -15.51 25.51 32.38
CA GLN A 92 -14.31 25.46 31.56
C GLN A 92 -13.08 25.06 32.37
N TRP A 93 -12.92 25.63 33.57
CA TRP A 93 -11.81 25.29 34.45
C TRP A 93 -11.84 23.82 34.90
N ARG A 94 -13.02 23.27 35.20
CA ARG A 94 -13.18 21.84 35.53
C ARG A 94 -12.85 20.94 34.35
N LEU A 95 -13.33 21.28 33.15
CA LEU A 95 -13.05 20.50 31.94
C LEU A 95 -11.56 20.55 31.57
N ALA A 96 -10.91 21.71 31.71
CA ALA A 96 -9.48 21.87 31.53
C ALA A 96 -8.68 21.01 32.54
N ALA A 97 -9.06 21.01 33.82
CA ALA A 97 -8.43 20.18 34.84
C ALA A 97 -8.56 18.68 34.53
N VAL A 98 -9.69 18.23 33.96
CA VAL A 98 -9.86 16.84 33.52
C VAL A 98 -8.96 16.53 32.32
N LEU A 99 -8.84 17.44 31.35
CA LEU A 99 -7.95 17.27 30.20
C LEU A 99 -6.47 17.21 30.61
N GLU A 100 -6.05 17.97 31.61
CA GLU A 100 -4.68 17.94 32.15
C GLU A 100 -4.32 16.63 32.84
N THR A 101 -5.32 15.86 33.30
CA THR A 101 -5.08 14.53 33.89
C THR A 101 -4.88 13.43 32.84
N LEU A 102 -5.10 13.72 31.56
CA LEU A 102 -4.90 12.76 30.48
C LEU A 102 -3.41 12.67 30.11
N PRO A 103 -2.86 11.45 29.92
CA PRO A 103 -1.46 11.27 29.56
C PRO A 103 -1.12 11.92 28.21
N GLU A 104 0.04 12.56 28.15
CA GLU A 104 0.53 13.29 26.96
C GLU A 104 0.69 12.37 25.73
N GLU A 105 0.82 11.05 25.95
CA GLU A 105 0.87 10.05 24.88
C GLU A 105 -0.43 10.01 24.06
N VAL A 106 -1.60 10.29 24.67
CA VAL A 106 -2.91 10.32 23.97
C VAL A 106 -2.94 11.40 22.89
N PHE A 107 -2.25 12.52 23.13
CA PHE A 107 -2.15 13.63 22.19
C PHE A 107 -1.01 13.47 21.17
N LYS A 108 -0.01 12.62 21.48
CA LYS A 108 1.18 12.40 20.64
C LYS A 108 1.00 11.28 19.62
N THR A 109 0.08 10.34 19.82
CA THR A 109 -0.20 9.26 18.86
C THR A 109 -0.99 9.68 17.62
N ASP A 110 -1.48 10.93 17.56
CA ASP A 110 -2.46 11.32 16.55
C ASP A 110 -1.93 12.33 15.52
N THR A 111 -1.05 11.84 14.63
CA THR A 111 -0.95 12.36 13.26
C THR A 111 -1.81 11.54 12.30
N ARG A 112 -2.82 10.81 12.78
CA ARG A 112 -3.80 10.12 11.93
C ARG A 112 -5.05 10.97 11.91
N VAL A 113 -4.98 12.04 11.13
CA VAL A 113 -6.15 12.82 10.70
C VAL A 113 -7.26 11.84 10.31
N ASN A 114 -8.30 11.76 11.13
CA ASN A 114 -9.52 11.06 10.75
C ASN A 114 -10.15 11.92 9.65
N PHE A 115 -9.88 11.58 8.39
CA PHE A 115 -10.32 12.37 7.23
C PHE A 115 -11.82 12.70 7.26
N PHE A 116 -12.64 11.93 7.99
CA PHE A 116 -14.08 12.18 8.11
C PHE A 116 -14.48 13.21 9.17
N ASP A 117 -13.62 13.53 10.15
CA ASP A 117 -13.88 14.60 11.13
C ASP A 117 -13.50 15.99 10.59
N ASP A 118 -12.58 16.05 9.62
CA ASP A 118 -12.14 17.31 8.97
C ASP A 118 -13.12 17.83 7.90
N TYR A 119 -14.02 16.98 7.39
CA TYR A 119 -14.94 17.33 6.28
C TYR A 119 -16.42 17.08 6.64
N PRO A 120 -17.02 17.91 7.52
CA PRO A 120 -18.39 17.73 8.00
C PRO A 120 -19.45 17.72 6.88
N VAL A 121 -19.18 18.42 5.77
CA VAL A 121 -20.07 18.44 4.60
C VAL A 121 -20.10 17.08 3.90
N SER A 122 -18.96 16.41 3.76
CA SER A 122 -18.89 15.10 3.11
C SER A 122 -19.65 14.04 3.92
N LYS A 123 -19.47 14.06 5.25
CA LYS A 123 -20.18 13.19 6.18
C LYS A 123 -21.69 13.40 6.10
N TYR A 124 -22.14 14.65 6.18
CA TYR A 124 -23.55 15.00 6.04
C TYR A 124 -24.15 14.51 4.71
N VAL A 125 -23.45 14.70 3.58
CA VAL A 125 -23.90 14.22 2.27
C VAL A 125 -24.02 12.69 2.26
N THR A 126 -23.02 11.97 2.77
CA THR A 126 -23.05 10.50 2.82
C THR A 126 -24.14 9.96 3.74
N GLU A 127 -24.38 10.61 4.88
CA GLU A 127 -25.41 10.21 5.84
C GLU A 127 -26.81 10.43 5.28
N GLU A 128 -27.06 11.57 4.63
CA GLU A 128 -28.35 11.86 3.97
C GLU A 128 -28.57 10.98 2.74
N GLU A 129 -27.54 10.68 1.95
CA GLU A 129 -27.65 9.75 0.82
C GLU A 129 -27.96 8.32 1.31
N ALA A 130 -27.28 7.85 2.36
CA ALA A 130 -27.58 6.56 2.98
C ALA A 130 -29.00 6.53 3.56
N ARG A 131 -29.45 7.63 4.17
CA ARG A 131 -30.82 7.77 4.69
C ARG A 131 -31.85 7.70 3.55
N TYR A 132 -31.60 8.37 2.43
CA TYR A 132 -32.44 8.31 1.24
C TYR A 132 -32.54 6.89 0.67
N GLN A 133 -31.41 6.19 0.50
CA GLN A 133 -31.40 4.81 0.00
C GLN A 133 -32.17 3.87 0.93
N ASN A 134 -31.92 3.96 2.24
CA ASN A 134 -32.66 3.17 3.23
C ASN A 134 -34.17 3.44 3.19
N MET A 135 -34.60 4.66 2.87
CA MET A 135 -36.01 4.99 2.71
C MET A 135 -36.62 4.44 1.42
N GLN A 136 -35.87 4.43 0.31
CA GLN A 136 -36.30 3.76 -0.92
C GLN A 136 -36.45 2.25 -0.72
N ASP A 137 -35.49 1.63 -0.03
CA ASP A 137 -35.55 0.19 0.28
C ASP A 137 -36.77 -0.14 1.15
N LYS A 138 -37.00 0.63 2.21
CA LYS A 138 -38.18 0.47 3.08
C LYS A 138 -39.48 0.67 2.30
N LYS A 139 -39.53 1.64 1.39
CA LYS A 139 -40.71 1.86 0.52
C LYS A 139 -40.97 0.64 -0.35
N MET A 140 -39.94 0.08 -0.98
CA MET A 140 -40.07 -1.11 -1.80
C MET A 140 -40.53 -2.33 -0.98
N GLN A 141 -39.99 -2.51 0.23
CA GLN A 141 -40.43 -3.56 1.15
C GLN A 141 -41.91 -3.42 1.52
N VAL A 142 -42.36 -2.20 1.86
CA VAL A 142 -43.76 -1.93 2.19
C VAL A 142 -44.69 -2.23 1.01
N LEU A 143 -44.31 -1.82 -0.21
CA LEU A 143 -45.10 -2.11 -1.41
C LEU A 143 -45.20 -3.61 -1.70
N ASN A 144 -44.11 -4.35 -1.53
CA ASN A 144 -44.10 -5.80 -1.70
C ASN A 144 -44.99 -6.51 -0.66
N GLU A 145 -44.91 -6.10 0.60
CA GLU A 145 -45.75 -6.63 1.67
C GLU A 145 -47.24 -6.31 1.45
N MET A 146 -47.56 -5.10 1.00
CA MET A 146 -48.93 -4.74 0.62
C MET A 146 -49.46 -5.60 -0.51
N SER A 147 -48.66 -5.86 -1.56
CA SER A 147 -49.03 -6.76 -2.64
C SER A 147 -49.27 -8.18 -2.12
N HIS A 148 -48.43 -8.67 -1.21
CA HIS A 148 -48.59 -9.98 -0.60
C HIS A 148 -49.88 -10.07 0.23
N ILE A 149 -50.21 -9.03 0.99
CA ILE A 149 -51.47 -8.94 1.75
C ILE A 149 -52.68 -8.95 0.81
N ASP A 150 -52.62 -8.24 -0.34
CA ASP A 150 -53.70 -8.25 -1.32
C ASP A 150 -53.94 -9.63 -1.91
N ASP A 151 -52.88 -10.39 -2.17
CA ASP A 151 -53.01 -11.78 -2.63
C ASP A 151 -53.59 -12.69 -1.54
N MET A 152 -53.19 -12.52 -0.28
CA MET A 152 -53.80 -13.22 0.85
C MET A 152 -55.29 -12.88 1.00
N ILE A 153 -55.68 -11.60 0.85
CA ILE A 153 -57.09 -11.19 0.92
C ILE A 153 -57.90 -11.89 -0.17
N LYS A 154 -57.42 -11.91 -1.41
CA LYS A 154 -58.08 -12.59 -2.53
C LYS A 154 -58.20 -14.10 -2.30
N ASP A 155 -57.15 -14.75 -1.77
CA ASP A 155 -57.21 -16.18 -1.45
C ASP A 155 -58.22 -16.45 -0.32
N THR A 156 -58.23 -15.61 0.70
CA THR A 156 -59.18 -15.72 1.83
C THR A 156 -60.63 -15.54 1.34
N GLU A 157 -60.88 -14.58 0.44
CA GLU A 157 -62.19 -14.35 -0.19
C GLU A 157 -62.65 -15.57 -1.00
N ASN A 158 -61.75 -16.19 -1.77
CA ASN A 158 -62.03 -17.44 -2.47
C ASN A 158 -62.38 -18.58 -1.51
N ARG A 159 -61.69 -18.68 -0.37
CA ARG A 159 -61.98 -19.69 0.67
C ARG A 159 -63.33 -19.42 1.35
N ILE A 160 -63.67 -18.17 1.63
CA ILE A 160 -64.99 -17.77 2.15
C ILE A 160 -66.08 -18.22 1.19
N MET A 161 -65.95 -17.91 -0.12
CA MET A 161 -66.93 -18.34 -1.12
C MET A 161 -67.09 -19.86 -1.18
N ARG A 162 -66.01 -20.63 -1.07
CA ARG A 162 -66.05 -22.11 -1.04
C ARG A 162 -66.72 -22.63 0.24
N ALA A 163 -66.38 -22.07 1.40
CA ALA A 163 -66.97 -22.47 2.69
C ALA A 163 -68.47 -22.17 2.74
N SER A 164 -68.89 -21.02 2.22
CA SER A 164 -70.30 -20.62 2.12
C SER A 164 -71.10 -21.54 1.19
N ARG A 165 -70.51 -21.94 0.04
CA ARG A 165 -71.14 -22.94 -0.86
C ARG A 165 -71.25 -24.32 -0.21
N GLY A 166 -70.27 -24.70 0.59
CA GLY A 166 -70.26 -25.94 1.37
C GLY A 166 -71.11 -25.92 2.64
N GLN A 167 -71.86 -24.84 2.91
CA GLN A 167 -72.67 -24.63 4.12
C GLN A 167 -71.89 -24.73 5.44
N ASN A 168 -70.57 -24.55 5.41
CA ASN A 168 -69.73 -24.54 6.61
C ASN A 168 -69.58 -23.11 7.14
N TYR A 169 -70.63 -22.62 7.82
CA TYR A 169 -70.72 -21.24 8.29
C TYR A 169 -69.70 -20.91 9.40
N GLU A 170 -69.30 -21.89 10.22
CA GLU A 170 -68.29 -21.66 11.26
C GLU A 170 -66.92 -21.36 10.64
N ALA A 171 -66.52 -22.13 9.62
CA ALA A 171 -65.29 -21.88 8.89
C ALA A 171 -65.34 -20.55 8.13
N ALA A 172 -66.48 -20.21 7.51
CA ALA A 172 -66.67 -18.93 6.84
C ALA A 172 -66.49 -17.74 7.79
N SER A 173 -67.08 -17.79 8.99
CA SER A 173 -66.96 -16.74 10.00
C SER A 173 -65.50 -16.51 10.46
N LYS A 174 -64.74 -17.59 10.68
CA LYS A 174 -63.31 -17.49 11.03
C LYS A 174 -62.49 -16.86 9.90
N LEU A 175 -62.78 -17.21 8.65
CA LEU A 175 -62.11 -16.64 7.48
C LEU A 175 -62.47 -15.16 7.28
N GLU A 176 -63.71 -14.75 7.54
CA GLU A 176 -64.11 -13.34 7.54
C GLU A 176 -63.37 -12.53 8.60
N GLN A 177 -63.18 -13.09 9.80
CA GLN A 177 -62.39 -12.44 10.85
C GLN A 177 -60.92 -12.28 10.40
N GLN A 178 -60.34 -13.30 9.77
CA GLN A 178 -59.00 -13.24 9.20
C GLN A 178 -58.91 -12.17 8.10
N GLN A 179 -59.89 -12.09 7.19
CA GLN A 179 -59.95 -11.07 6.15
C GLN A 179 -59.99 -9.66 6.74
N ARG A 180 -60.77 -9.43 7.80
CA ARG A 180 -60.80 -8.13 8.51
C ARG A 180 -59.43 -7.78 9.11
N HIS A 181 -58.73 -8.75 9.70
CA HIS A 181 -57.37 -8.52 10.20
C HIS A 181 -56.38 -8.19 9.09
N LEU A 182 -56.45 -8.88 7.94
CA LEU A 182 -55.62 -8.56 6.78
C LEU A 182 -55.90 -7.15 6.23
N ALA A 183 -57.18 -6.75 6.16
CA ALA A 183 -57.56 -5.40 5.76
C ALA A 183 -57.05 -4.32 6.72
N GLN A 184 -57.12 -4.56 8.04
CA GLN A 184 -56.54 -3.68 9.05
C GLN A 184 -55.02 -3.59 8.92
N LEU A 185 -54.35 -4.72 8.65
CA LEU A 185 -52.91 -4.76 8.44
C LEU A 185 -52.51 -3.95 7.20
N LYS A 186 -53.22 -4.11 6.09
CA LYS A 186 -53.03 -3.29 4.88
C LYS A 186 -53.14 -1.80 5.18
N GLN A 187 -54.18 -1.38 5.91
CA GLN A 187 -54.36 0.01 6.30
C GLN A 187 -53.18 0.56 7.14
N ARG A 188 -52.57 -0.27 8.00
CA ARG A 188 -51.36 0.13 8.75
C ARG A 188 -50.15 0.31 7.83
N TYR A 189 -49.99 -0.55 6.83
CA TYR A 189 -48.95 -0.39 5.82
C TYR A 189 -49.17 0.84 4.94
N ASP A 190 -50.42 1.17 4.59
CA ASP A 190 -50.75 2.43 3.89
C ASP A 190 -50.36 3.66 4.72
N GLN A 191 -50.61 3.63 6.03
CA GLN A 191 -50.20 4.69 6.95
C GLN A 191 -48.67 4.79 7.04
N LEU A 192 -47.97 3.66 7.12
CA LEU A 192 -46.51 3.61 7.12
C LEU A 192 -45.94 4.16 5.80
N LEU A 193 -46.51 3.81 4.66
CA LEU A 193 -46.11 4.33 3.35
C LEU A 193 -46.29 5.85 3.27
N THR A 194 -47.41 6.35 3.79
CA THR A 194 -47.67 7.79 3.89
C THR A 194 -46.64 8.48 4.76
N ALA A 195 -46.27 7.89 5.90
CA ALA A 195 -45.24 8.41 6.79
C ALA A 195 -43.85 8.41 6.13
N ILE A 196 -43.51 7.37 5.35
CA ILE A 196 -42.26 7.32 4.58
C ILE A 196 -42.23 8.42 3.52
N HIS A 197 -43.36 8.70 2.87
CA HIS A 197 -43.47 9.78 1.88
C HIS A 197 -43.37 11.18 2.49
N GLN A 198 -43.86 11.35 3.73
CA GLN A 198 -43.78 12.62 4.46
C GLN A 198 -42.42 12.86 5.12
N ALA A 199 -41.64 11.80 5.31
CA ALA A 199 -40.29 11.95 5.82
C ALA A 199 -39.41 12.56 4.70
N ASP A 200 -38.98 13.80 4.92
CA ASP A 200 -38.09 14.52 4.02
C ASP A 200 -36.70 13.88 4.05
N ALA A 201 -36.40 13.03 3.08
CA ALA A 201 -35.04 12.64 2.73
C ALA A 201 -34.71 13.26 1.38
N ASN A 202 -33.69 14.11 1.35
CA ASN A 202 -33.30 14.79 0.13
C ASN A 202 -32.44 13.84 -0.72
N PRO A 203 -32.85 13.48 -1.95
CA PRO A 203 -32.04 12.64 -2.84
C PRO A 203 -30.69 13.26 -3.22
N SER A 204 -30.57 14.59 -3.08
CA SER A 204 -29.32 15.31 -3.30
C SER A 204 -29.23 16.47 -2.33
N PRO A 205 -28.78 16.23 -1.08
CA PRO A 205 -28.66 17.27 -0.05
C PRO A 205 -27.70 18.38 -0.47
N TYR A 206 -26.75 18.08 -1.39
CA TYR A 206 -25.79 19.04 -1.92
C TYR A 206 -25.43 18.72 -3.39
N PRO A 207 -26.20 19.24 -4.37
CA PRO A 207 -26.00 18.92 -5.79
C PRO A 207 -24.63 19.36 -6.32
N GLU A 208 -24.04 20.37 -5.69
CA GLU A 208 -22.72 20.88 -6.03
C GLU A 208 -21.60 19.95 -5.52
N PHE A 209 -21.81 19.19 -4.45
CA PHE A 209 -20.77 18.33 -3.87
C PHE A 209 -20.17 17.36 -4.89
N ASN A 210 -21.01 16.77 -5.75
CA ASN A 210 -20.53 15.89 -6.83
C ASN A 210 -19.60 16.62 -7.83
N ARG A 211 -19.88 17.90 -8.13
CA ARG A 211 -19.00 18.71 -8.99
C ARG A 211 -17.65 19.02 -8.31
N TRP A 212 -17.65 19.15 -6.99
CA TRP A 212 -16.44 19.41 -6.22
C TRP A 212 -15.63 18.13 -5.95
N GLY A 213 -16.30 16.98 -5.79
CA GLY A 213 -15.67 15.66 -5.73
C GLY A 213 -14.91 15.33 -7.03
N ASP A 214 -15.50 15.65 -8.18
CA ASP A 214 -14.83 15.54 -9.48
C ASP A 214 -13.59 16.43 -9.56
N LEU A 215 -13.67 17.68 -9.07
CA LEU A 215 -12.53 18.61 -9.00
C LEU A 215 -11.45 18.17 -7.99
N GLY A 216 -11.84 17.56 -6.87
CA GLY A 216 -10.94 17.01 -5.86
C GLY A 216 -10.16 15.79 -6.35
N ALA A 217 -10.79 14.95 -7.18
CA ALA A 217 -10.12 13.84 -7.86
C ALA A 217 -8.99 14.34 -8.79
N PHE A 218 -9.16 15.49 -9.46
CA PHE A 218 -8.08 16.14 -10.21
C PHE A 218 -6.92 16.60 -9.32
N GLY A 219 -7.19 17.05 -8.09
CA GLY A 219 -6.16 17.44 -7.11
C GLY A 219 -5.31 16.26 -6.62
N ILE A 220 -5.93 15.12 -6.34
CA ILE A 220 -5.23 13.88 -5.95
C ILE A 220 -4.39 13.35 -7.11
N ILE A 221 -4.90 13.41 -8.35
CA ILE A 221 -4.15 13.04 -9.56
C ILE A 221 -2.89 13.91 -9.73
N ASN A 222 -2.94 15.21 -9.40
CA ASN A 222 -1.77 16.09 -9.47
C ASN A 222 -0.68 15.74 -8.45
N VAL A 223 -1.04 15.35 -7.21
CA VAL A 223 -0.04 14.93 -6.20
C VAL A 223 0.65 13.63 -6.65
N TYR A 224 -0.11 12.68 -7.20
CA TYR A 224 0.47 11.47 -7.79
C TYR A 224 1.35 11.76 -9.01
N PHE A 225 0.99 12.77 -9.82
CA PHE A 225 1.80 13.18 -10.97
C PHE A 225 3.13 13.81 -10.52
N ASP A 226 3.11 14.65 -9.49
CA ASP A 226 4.31 15.30 -8.96
C ASP A 226 5.24 14.31 -8.25
N GLN A 227 4.69 13.34 -7.50
CA GLN A 227 5.46 12.22 -6.95
C GLN A 227 6.08 11.33 -8.03
N LYS A 228 5.33 11.06 -9.12
CA LYS A 228 5.82 10.29 -10.27
C LYS A 228 6.92 11.06 -11.02
N GLN A 229 6.80 12.37 -11.14
CA GLN A 229 7.80 13.24 -11.77
C GLN A 229 9.08 13.32 -10.93
N GLN A 230 8.97 13.39 -9.60
CA GLN A 230 10.11 13.30 -8.68
C GLN A 230 10.81 11.94 -8.76
N ALA A 231 10.05 10.83 -8.81
CA ALA A 231 10.59 9.49 -9.00
C ALA A 231 11.31 9.34 -10.35
N GLN A 232 10.76 9.88 -11.44
CA GLN A 232 11.44 9.93 -12.73
C GLN A 232 12.72 10.77 -12.69
N GLY A 233 12.71 11.92 -12.00
CA GLY A 233 13.92 12.73 -11.81
C GLY A 233 15.03 11.99 -11.04
N GLN A 234 14.66 11.16 -10.06
CA GLN A 234 15.61 10.29 -9.36
C GLN A 234 16.18 9.19 -10.27
N LEU A 235 15.35 8.59 -11.12
CA LEU A 235 15.80 7.60 -12.11
C LEU A 235 16.79 8.17 -13.12
N VAL A 236 16.58 9.41 -13.58
CA VAL A 236 17.53 10.10 -14.48
C VAL A 236 18.88 10.30 -13.79
N LYS A 237 18.90 10.77 -12.53
CA LYS A 237 20.15 10.92 -11.75
C LYS A 237 20.86 9.59 -11.54
N VAL A 238 20.12 8.52 -11.27
CA VAL A 238 20.68 7.16 -11.14
C VAL A 238 21.25 6.68 -12.48
N SER A 239 20.58 6.94 -13.61
CA SER A 239 21.08 6.63 -14.95
C SER A 239 22.39 7.36 -15.26
N GLU A 240 22.51 8.64 -14.91
CA GLU A 240 23.75 9.40 -15.09
C GLU A 240 24.92 8.83 -14.27
N VAL A 241 24.63 8.34 -13.04
CA VAL A 241 25.62 7.66 -12.21
C VAL A 241 26.04 6.34 -12.86
N PHE A 242 25.09 5.55 -13.37
CA PHE A 242 25.39 4.31 -14.10
C PHE A 242 26.24 4.56 -15.33
N ASP A 243 25.93 5.57 -16.14
CA ASP A 243 26.73 5.93 -17.32
C ASP A 243 28.15 6.36 -16.95
N ARG A 244 28.31 7.08 -15.83
CA ARG A 244 29.63 7.46 -15.34
C ARG A 244 30.44 6.24 -14.89
N VAL A 245 29.82 5.33 -14.14
CA VAL A 245 30.44 4.06 -13.72
C VAL A 245 30.82 3.24 -14.94
N ASN A 246 29.95 3.15 -15.94
CA ASN A 246 30.18 2.36 -17.14
C ASN A 246 31.33 2.95 -17.99
N LYS A 247 31.39 4.28 -18.13
CA LYS A 247 32.54 4.97 -18.76
C LYS A 247 33.85 4.68 -18.01
N GLN A 248 33.83 4.71 -16.68
CA GLN A 248 35.02 4.41 -15.88
C GLN A 248 35.46 2.94 -16.01
N LEU A 249 34.51 2.00 -16.06
CA LEU A 249 34.79 0.59 -16.31
C LEU A 249 35.36 0.34 -17.71
N ASN A 250 34.80 0.97 -18.74
CA ASN A 250 35.32 0.90 -20.10
C ASN A 250 36.74 1.46 -20.19
N HIS A 251 37.02 2.60 -19.55
CA HIS A 251 38.37 3.14 -19.49
C HIS A 251 39.34 2.19 -18.78
N ARG A 252 38.93 1.58 -17.66
CA ARG A 252 39.76 0.56 -16.97
C ARG A 252 40.01 -0.66 -17.85
N LYS A 253 39.01 -1.09 -18.62
CA LYS A 253 39.13 -2.19 -19.58
C LYS A 253 40.19 -1.87 -20.65
N GLU A 254 40.11 -0.69 -21.27
CA GLU A 254 41.10 -0.23 -22.26
C GLU A 254 42.52 -0.22 -21.68
N VAL A 255 42.69 0.33 -20.47
CA VAL A 255 43.99 0.34 -19.78
C VAL A 255 44.53 -1.07 -19.51
N ILE A 256 43.65 -2.02 -19.17
CA ILE A 256 44.05 -3.42 -18.97
C ILE A 256 44.42 -4.06 -20.31
N GLU A 257 43.64 -3.85 -21.36
CA GLU A 257 43.93 -4.37 -22.71
C GLU A 257 45.27 -3.85 -23.23
N ASP A 258 45.58 -2.57 -23.03
CA ASP A 258 46.88 -1.99 -23.41
C ASP A 258 48.04 -2.59 -22.61
N LYS A 259 47.84 -2.84 -21.31
CA LYS A 259 48.84 -3.55 -20.48
C LYS A 259 49.06 -4.98 -20.96
N ILE A 260 47.99 -5.70 -21.31
CA ILE A 260 48.08 -7.05 -21.87
C ILE A 260 48.87 -7.03 -23.17
N ARG A 261 48.57 -6.12 -24.11
CA ARG A 261 49.33 -5.97 -25.36
C ARG A 261 50.81 -5.66 -25.13
N LYS A 262 51.12 -4.84 -24.12
CA LYS A 262 52.50 -4.54 -23.74
C LYS A 262 53.22 -5.79 -23.22
N ILE A 263 52.59 -6.56 -22.33
CA ILE A 263 53.13 -7.82 -21.82
C ILE A 263 53.33 -8.83 -22.96
N GLU A 264 52.36 -8.97 -23.87
CA GLU A 264 52.47 -9.86 -25.03
C GLU A 264 53.64 -9.49 -25.94
N SER A 265 53.85 -8.20 -26.22
CA SER A 265 54.98 -7.75 -27.04
C SER A 265 56.32 -7.98 -26.35
N GLU A 266 56.40 -7.79 -25.03
CA GLU A 266 57.58 -8.07 -24.22
C GLU A 266 57.90 -9.58 -24.18
N VAL A 267 56.89 -10.44 -24.00
CA VAL A 267 57.04 -11.90 -24.07
C VAL A 267 57.53 -12.34 -25.44
N ARG A 268 56.98 -11.78 -26.53
CA ARG A 268 57.45 -12.06 -27.91
C ARG A 268 58.90 -11.63 -28.12
N PHE A 269 59.27 -10.46 -27.60
CA PHE A 269 60.65 -9.97 -27.67
C PHE A 269 61.62 -10.88 -26.92
N MET A 270 61.28 -11.26 -25.68
CA MET A 270 62.09 -12.17 -24.87
C MET A 270 62.23 -13.55 -25.51
N THR A 271 61.14 -14.12 -26.05
CA THR A 271 61.20 -15.42 -26.75
C THR A 271 62.03 -15.34 -28.03
N MET A 272 61.94 -14.26 -28.80
CA MET A 272 62.84 -14.04 -29.93
C MET A 272 64.30 -13.95 -29.50
N LYS A 273 64.60 -13.17 -28.45
CA LYS A 273 65.96 -13.02 -27.91
C LYS A 273 66.53 -14.36 -27.46
N ALA A 274 65.78 -15.14 -26.69
CA ALA A 274 66.17 -16.47 -26.25
C ALA A 274 66.46 -17.41 -27.44
N ARG A 275 65.61 -17.41 -28.47
CA ARG A 275 65.84 -18.19 -29.70
C ARG A 275 67.10 -17.75 -30.45
N THR A 276 67.39 -16.45 -30.49
CA THR A 276 68.61 -15.95 -31.14
C THR A 276 69.87 -16.32 -30.37
N GLU A 277 69.84 -16.25 -29.04
CA GLU A 277 70.93 -16.68 -28.16
C GLU A 277 71.16 -18.20 -28.25
N GLU A 278 70.09 -18.99 -28.25
CA GLU A 278 70.16 -20.44 -28.45
C GLU A 278 70.79 -20.79 -29.80
N ARG A 279 70.39 -20.11 -30.89
CA ARG A 279 71.01 -20.29 -32.21
C ARG A 279 72.48 -19.87 -32.20
N ALA A 280 72.84 -18.77 -31.54
CA ALA A 280 74.22 -18.33 -31.42
C ALA A 280 75.07 -19.34 -30.65
N ARG A 281 74.53 -19.88 -29.55
CA ARG A 281 75.16 -20.95 -28.77
C ARG A 281 75.34 -22.22 -29.59
N LEU A 282 74.31 -22.68 -30.29
CA LEU A 282 74.40 -23.86 -31.17
C LEU A 282 75.42 -23.65 -32.30
N ARG A 283 75.54 -22.44 -32.85
CA ARG A 283 76.60 -22.11 -33.82
C ARG A 283 77.98 -22.15 -33.18
N ALA A 284 78.14 -21.58 -31.99
CA ALA A 284 79.41 -21.60 -31.27
C ALA A 284 79.81 -23.04 -30.87
N GLU A 285 78.86 -23.86 -30.43
CA GLU A 285 79.06 -25.28 -30.16
C GLU A 285 79.43 -26.05 -31.45
N ARG A 286 78.75 -25.78 -32.57
CA ARG A 286 79.11 -26.37 -33.87
C ARG A 286 80.48 -25.91 -34.38
N GLU A 287 80.82 -24.64 -34.20
CA GLU A 287 82.12 -24.09 -34.60
C GLU A 287 83.24 -24.65 -33.71
N ARG A 288 82.97 -24.80 -32.41
CA ARG A 288 83.89 -25.48 -31.48
C ARG A 288 84.06 -26.94 -31.84
N ALA A 289 82.98 -27.68 -32.07
CA ALA A 289 83.03 -29.07 -32.53
C ALA A 289 83.75 -29.19 -33.88
N PHE A 290 83.52 -28.25 -34.80
CA PHE A 290 84.25 -28.16 -36.06
C PHE A 290 85.74 -27.96 -35.82
N ARG A 291 86.14 -26.97 -35.00
CA ARG A 291 87.56 -26.74 -34.64
C ARG A 291 88.19 -27.96 -33.97
N GLU A 292 87.49 -28.61 -33.05
CA GLU A 292 87.95 -29.84 -32.38
C GLU A 292 88.11 -31.00 -33.38
N SER A 293 87.19 -31.15 -34.34
CA SER A 293 87.25 -32.22 -35.37
C SER A 293 88.19 -31.93 -36.55
N TYR A 294 88.38 -30.66 -36.91
CA TYR A 294 89.15 -30.23 -38.10
C TYR A 294 90.62 -29.94 -37.75
N PHE A 295 90.93 -29.77 -36.46
CA PHE A 295 92.30 -29.63 -35.92
C PHE A 295 92.72 -30.78 -35.00
N ASP A 296 92.01 -31.91 -35.01
CA ASP A 296 92.61 -33.15 -34.55
C ASP A 296 93.73 -33.50 -35.54
N THR A 297 94.96 -33.30 -35.08
CA THR A 297 96.18 -33.22 -35.87
C THR A 297 97.03 -34.46 -35.61
N ARG A 298 97.68 -34.99 -36.66
CA ARG A 298 98.79 -35.98 -36.67
C ARG A 298 98.38 -37.47 -36.81
N GLU A 299 98.49 -37.99 -38.04
CA GLU A 299 99.52 -39.00 -38.28
C GLU A 299 100.70 -38.28 -38.95
N SER A 300 101.86 -38.48 -38.34
CA SER A 300 103.12 -37.80 -38.53
C SER A 300 103.77 -38.07 -39.89
N GLU A 301 104.25 -37.01 -40.53
CA GLU A 301 105.47 -37.11 -41.33
C GLU A 301 106.64 -37.54 -40.43
N THR A 302 107.37 -38.57 -40.82
CA THR A 302 108.81 -38.68 -40.55
C THR A 302 109.52 -38.98 -41.87
N PRO A 303 110.44 -38.11 -42.32
CA PRO A 303 111.29 -38.36 -43.47
C PRO A 303 112.51 -39.18 -43.04
N GLU A 304 112.92 -40.15 -43.85
CA GLU A 304 114.28 -40.69 -43.78
C GLU A 304 114.92 -40.68 -45.16
N GLU A 305 116.17 -40.22 -45.13
CA GLU A 305 117.01 -39.77 -46.23
C GLU A 305 117.56 -40.91 -47.09
N GLU A 306 117.96 -40.51 -48.30
CA GLU A 306 118.82 -41.13 -49.30
C GLU A 306 119.74 -42.30 -48.86
N GLN A 307 119.85 -43.32 -49.74
CA GLN A 307 121.15 -43.67 -50.37
C GLN A 307 121.04 -44.76 -51.46
N GLN A 308 121.37 -44.35 -52.69
CA GLN A 308 122.22 -45.03 -53.71
C GLN A 308 122.13 -46.57 -53.89
N GLN A 309 121.64 -47.00 -55.06
CA GLN A 309 122.45 -47.49 -56.20
C GLN A 309 121.62 -47.58 -57.47
#